data_AF-A0A7K4IME6-F1
#
_entry.id   AF-A0A7K4IME6-F1
#
_cell.length_a   1.000
_cell.length_b   1.000
_cell.length_c   1.000
_cell.angle_alpha   90.00
_cell.angle_beta   90.00
_cell.angle_gamma   90.00
#
_symmetry.space_group_name_H-M   'P 1'
#
loop_
_entity.id
_entity.type
_entity.pdbx_description
1 polymer ?
#
loop_
_entity_poly.entity_id
_entity_poly.type
_entity_poly.pdbx_seq_one_letter_code
_entity_poly.pdbx_strand_id
1 'polypeptide(L)'
;MQCAFKHWLNVLTSSKLTLKQKIDGFILLNTYFMPILVLFSWFVGVPLFFTISSQWVGIIWASVPISLYSFVGNFAPFFEVGVGTYLDDRTRAQWLIPLLIFTFLYNIPICTKALVDLAISKLLKRNANHWAKTKHSGNGNSYIMN
;
A
#
# COMPACT_ATOMS: atom_id res chain seq x y z
N MET A 1 6.97 -5.10 -4.75
CA MET A 1 6.45 -5.29 -6.13
C MET A 1 7.20 -6.33 -6.95
N GLN A 2 8.54 -6.44 -6.86
CA GLN A 2 9.31 -7.48 -7.57
C GLN A 2 8.84 -8.91 -7.23
N CYS A 3 8.50 -9.18 -5.95
CA CYS A 3 7.93 -10.46 -5.53
C CYS A 3 6.59 -10.75 -6.22
N ALA A 4 5.74 -9.74 -6.41
CA ALA A 4 4.46 -9.92 -7.07
C ALA A 4 4.68 -10.37 -8.52
N PHE A 5 5.52 -9.67 -9.30
CA PHE A 5 5.82 -10.07 -10.67
C PHE A 5 6.52 -11.43 -10.79
N LYS A 6 7.31 -11.84 -9.80
CA LYS A 6 8.00 -13.13 -9.79
C LYS A 6 7.09 -14.30 -9.43
N HIS A 7 6.16 -14.09 -8.50
CA HIS A 7 5.35 -15.17 -7.91
C HIS A 7 3.91 -15.22 -8.41
N TRP A 8 3.40 -14.17 -9.06
CA TRP A 8 2.03 -14.12 -9.59
C TRP A 8 1.71 -15.34 -10.45
N LEU A 9 2.54 -15.61 -11.47
CA LEU A 9 2.32 -16.73 -12.38
C LEU A 9 2.46 -18.08 -11.66
N ASN A 10 3.45 -18.21 -10.78
CA ASN A 10 3.66 -19.45 -10.03
C ASN A 10 2.50 -19.78 -9.08
N VAL A 11 1.85 -18.76 -8.49
CA VAL A 11 0.69 -18.94 -7.63
C VAL A 11 -0.54 -19.38 -8.44
N LEU A 12 -0.76 -18.78 -9.62
CA LEU A 12 -1.89 -19.15 -10.49
C LEU A 12 -1.72 -20.55 -11.12
N THR A 13 -0.51 -20.88 -11.58
CA THR A 13 -0.20 -22.13 -12.30
C THR A 13 0.05 -23.32 -11.34
N SER A 14 0.23 -23.10 -10.03
CA SER A 14 0.43 -24.18 -9.08
C SER A 14 -0.76 -25.15 -9.04
N SER A 15 -0.52 -26.44 -9.25
CA SER A 15 -1.57 -27.48 -9.10
C SER A 15 -1.77 -27.93 -7.65
N LYS A 16 -0.88 -27.51 -6.74
CA LYS A 16 -0.89 -27.96 -5.33
C LYS A 16 -1.76 -27.10 -4.41
N LEU A 17 -2.33 -26.01 -4.92
CA LEU A 17 -3.15 -25.08 -4.14
C LEU A 17 -4.62 -25.20 -4.53
N THR A 18 -5.50 -25.23 -3.51
CA THR A 18 -6.95 -25.18 -3.70
C THR A 18 -7.36 -23.82 -4.29
N LEU A 19 -8.45 -23.75 -5.05
CA LEU A 19 -8.93 -22.50 -5.67
C LEU A 19 -9.09 -21.35 -4.67
N LYS A 20 -9.55 -21.62 -3.43
CA LYS A 20 -9.65 -20.61 -2.37
C LYS A 20 -8.29 -20.00 -1.99
N GLN A 21 -7.27 -20.84 -1.84
CA GLN A 21 -5.91 -20.40 -1.50
C GLN A 21 -5.24 -19.64 -2.65
N LYS A 22 -5.58 -19.98 -3.90
CA LYS A 22 -5.12 -19.22 -5.08
C LYS A 22 -5.69 -17.81 -5.09
N ILE A 23 -6.99 -17.68 -4.85
CA ILE A 23 -7.66 -16.37 -4.78
C ILE A 23 -7.08 -15.55 -3.64
N ASP A 24 -6.91 -16.15 -2.47
CA ASP A 24 -6.34 -15.47 -1.30
C ASP A 24 -4.90 -14.98 -1.56
N GLY A 25 -4.01 -15.87 -2.03
CA GLY A 25 -2.65 -15.50 -2.38
C GLY A 25 -2.55 -14.47 -3.51
N PHE A 26 -3.49 -14.49 -4.45
CA PHE A 26 -3.60 -13.48 -5.50
C PHE A 26 -4.03 -12.11 -4.95
N ILE A 27 -5.04 -12.07 -4.08
CA ILE A 27 -5.50 -10.83 -3.43
C ILE A 27 -4.36 -10.22 -2.60
N LEU A 28 -3.63 -11.05 -1.85
CA LEU A 28 -2.49 -10.61 -1.05
C LEU A 28 -1.35 -10.03 -1.91
N LEU A 29 -1.15 -10.56 -3.11
CA LEU A 29 -0.19 -10.01 -4.08
C LEU A 29 -0.62 -8.65 -4.63
N ASN A 30 -1.93 -8.43 -4.80
CA ASN A 30 -2.48 -7.17 -5.30
C ASN A 30 -2.36 -6.04 -4.27
N THR A 31 -2.25 -6.32 -2.97
CA THR A 31 -2.00 -5.32 -1.93
C THR A 31 -0.73 -4.50 -2.20
N TYR A 32 0.30 -5.10 -2.82
CA TYR A 32 1.51 -4.37 -3.21
C TYR A 32 1.27 -3.25 -4.24
N PHE A 33 0.15 -3.30 -4.98
CA PHE A 33 -0.22 -2.30 -5.98
C PHE A 33 -1.20 -1.26 -5.44
N MET A 34 -1.69 -1.39 -4.20
CA MET A 34 -2.63 -0.43 -3.59
C MET A 34 -2.16 1.03 -3.67
N PRO A 35 -0.90 1.39 -3.31
CA PRO A 35 -0.45 2.78 -3.40
C PRO A 35 -0.51 3.36 -4.82
N ILE A 36 -0.34 2.52 -5.84
CA ILE A 36 -0.38 2.92 -7.25
C ILE A 36 -1.83 3.09 -7.71
N LEU A 37 -2.72 2.19 -7.31
CA LEU A 37 -4.14 2.28 -7.60
C LEU A 37 -4.77 3.53 -6.96
N VAL A 38 -4.33 3.92 -5.76
CA VAL A 38 -4.73 5.17 -5.11
C VAL A 38 -4.29 6.38 -5.92
N LEU A 39 -3.04 6.40 -6.38
CA LEU A 39 -2.54 7.47 -7.23
C LEU A 39 -3.36 7.58 -8.51
N PHE A 40 -3.65 6.45 -9.16
CA PHE A 40 -4.49 6.41 -10.37
C PHE A 40 -5.92 6.90 -10.08
N SER A 41 -6.49 6.52 -8.94
CA SER A 41 -7.80 7.00 -8.50
C SER A 41 -7.83 8.51 -8.32
N TRP A 42 -6.78 9.13 -7.78
CA TRP A 42 -6.69 10.59 -7.70
C TRP A 42 -6.55 11.24 -9.09
N PHE A 43 -5.73 10.65 -9.96
CA PHE A 43 -5.58 11.14 -11.34
C PHE A 43 -6.89 11.10 -12.14
N VAL A 44 -7.76 10.11 -11.91
CA VAL A 44 -9.07 10.03 -12.57
C VAL A 44 -10.13 10.85 -11.83
N GLY A 45 -10.13 10.82 -10.50
CA GLY A 45 -11.14 11.44 -9.65
C GLY A 45 -11.09 12.97 -9.66
N VAL A 46 -9.90 13.57 -9.66
CA VAL A 46 -9.73 15.03 -9.65
C VAL A 46 -10.28 15.68 -10.93
N PRO A 47 -9.95 15.22 -12.15
CA PRO A 47 -10.55 15.75 -13.39
C PRO A 47 -12.05 15.51 -13.48
N LEU A 48 -12.53 14.36 -13.00
CA LEU A 48 -13.96 14.04 -13.00
C LEU A 48 -14.73 15.02 -12.10
N PHE A 49 -14.14 15.39 -10.96
CA PHE A 49 -14.70 16.37 -10.03
C PHE A 49 -14.86 17.76 -10.68
N PHE A 50 -13.89 18.22 -11.46
CA PHE A 50 -13.98 19.51 -12.15
C PHE A 50 -14.95 19.51 -13.35
N THR A 51 -15.23 18.34 -13.92
CA THR A 51 -16.10 18.21 -15.11
C THR A 51 -17.58 18.18 -14.74
N ILE A 52 -17.92 17.74 -13.52
CA ILE A 52 -19.29 17.69 -13.01
C ILE A 52 -19.67 19.09 -12.49
N SER A 53 -20.16 19.92 -13.40
CA SER A 53 -20.69 21.27 -13.13
C SER A 53 -22.02 21.28 -12.33
N SER A 54 -22.38 20.20 -11.65
CA SER A 54 -23.72 20.01 -11.08
C SER A 54 -23.76 20.24 -9.57
N GLN A 55 -24.61 21.18 -9.17
CA GLN A 55 -25.09 21.58 -7.83
C GLN A 55 -24.44 20.89 -6.62
N TRP A 56 -23.98 21.72 -5.67
CA TRP A 56 -23.46 21.38 -4.33
C TRP A 56 -24.09 20.16 -3.63
N VAL A 57 -25.38 19.91 -3.84
CA VAL A 57 -26.10 18.73 -3.33
C VAL A 57 -25.56 17.41 -3.90
N GLY A 58 -25.27 17.34 -5.21
CA GLY A 58 -24.68 16.15 -5.84
C GLY A 58 -23.26 15.87 -5.37
N ILE A 59 -22.49 16.92 -5.08
CA ILE A 59 -21.13 16.81 -4.52
C ILE A 59 -21.17 16.23 -3.11
N ILE A 60 -22.06 16.73 -2.23
CA ILE A 60 -22.22 16.20 -0.87
C ILE A 60 -22.69 14.74 -0.92
N TRP A 61 -23.66 14.42 -1.78
CA TRP A 61 -24.17 13.05 -1.93
C TRP A 61 -23.12 12.08 -2.50
N ALA A 62 -22.25 12.53 -3.42
CA ALA A 62 -21.15 11.72 -3.94
C ALA A 62 -20.01 11.57 -2.93
N SER A 63 -19.75 12.57 -2.09
CA SER A 63 -18.66 12.56 -1.11
C SER A 63 -18.81 11.47 -0.04
N VAL A 64 -20.04 11.15 0.37
CA VAL A 64 -20.34 10.12 1.38
C VAL A 64 -19.91 8.72 0.93
N PRO A 65 -20.38 8.18 -0.22
CA PRO A 65 -19.93 6.88 -0.70
C PRO A 65 -18.45 6.87 -1.07
N ILE A 66 -17.88 7.97 -1.58
CA ILE A 66 -16.43 8.08 -1.85
C ILE A 66 -15.63 7.95 -0.56
N SER A 67 -16.07 8.61 0.51
CA SER A 67 -15.42 8.56 1.82
C SER A 67 -15.53 7.17 2.43
N LEU A 68 -16.73 6.57 2.44
CA LEU A 68 -16.97 5.21 2.94
C LEU A 68 -16.14 4.17 2.17
N TYR A 69 -16.08 4.28 0.84
CA TYR A 69 -15.23 3.41 0.01
C TYR A 69 -13.74 3.59 0.34
N SER A 70 -13.29 4.82 0.54
CA SER A 70 -11.91 5.11 0.93
C SER A 70 -11.56 4.54 2.31
N PHE A 71 -12.51 4.55 3.26
CA PHE A 71 -12.36 3.95 4.60
C PHE A 71 -12.20 2.43 4.57
N VAL A 72 -12.98 1.72 3.77
CA VAL A 72 -12.95 0.25 3.72
C VAL A 72 -11.66 -0.29 3.08
N GLY A 73 -11.14 0.41 2.05
CA GLY A 73 -9.97 -0.06 1.30
C GLY A 73 -8.65 0.59 1.72
N ASN A 74 -8.54 1.91 1.55
CA ASN A 74 -7.26 2.63 1.65
C ASN A 74 -6.80 2.84 3.09
N PHE A 75 -7.75 2.92 4.03
CA PHE A 75 -7.44 3.11 5.44
C PHE A 75 -7.25 1.79 6.22
N ALA A 76 -7.48 0.63 5.61
CA ALA A 76 -7.33 -0.68 6.27
C ALA A 76 -5.96 -0.88 6.95
N PRO A 77 -4.81 -0.55 6.31
CA PRO A 77 -3.50 -0.69 6.97
C PRO A 77 -3.32 0.25 8.17
N PHE A 78 -4.00 1.40 8.18
CA PHE A 78 -3.96 2.34 9.31
C PHE A 78 -4.72 1.78 10.51
N PHE A 79 -5.86 1.14 10.27
CA PHE A 79 -6.61 0.43 11.32
C PHE A 79 -5.83 -0.77 11.85
N GLU A 80 -5.15 -1.53 10.99
CA GLU A 80 -4.31 -2.66 11.39
C GLU A 80 -3.14 -2.21 12.29
N VAL A 81 -2.41 -1.17 11.88
CA VAL A 81 -1.34 -0.58 12.71
C VAL A 81 -1.91 0.00 14.01
N GLY A 82 -3.06 0.67 13.95
CA GLY A 82 -3.73 1.24 15.12
C GLY A 82 -4.12 0.18 16.15
N VAL A 83 -4.83 -0.86 15.71
CA VAL A 83 -5.24 -1.99 16.57
C VAL A 83 -4.01 -2.74 17.09
N GLY A 84 -2.97 -2.94 16.27
CA GLY A 84 -1.71 -3.55 16.71
C GLY A 84 -1.05 -2.77 17.85
N THR A 85 -0.92 -1.44 17.71
CA THR A 85 -0.35 -0.61 18.78
C THR A 85 -1.22 -0.53 20.04
N TYR A 86 -2.54 -0.69 19.88
CA TYR A 86 -3.49 -0.78 20.99
C TYR A 86 -3.34 -2.09 21.76
N LEU A 87 -3.26 -3.23 21.05
CA LEU A 87 -3.04 -4.54 21.68
C LEU A 87 -1.65 -4.67 22.31
N ASP A 88 -0.65 -3.99 21.76
CA ASP A 88 0.71 -3.95 22.30
C ASP A 88 0.88 -3.00 23.53
N ASP A 89 -0.20 -2.36 24.00
CA ASP A 89 -0.19 -1.35 25.08
C ASP A 89 0.84 -0.21 24.90
N ARG A 90 1.19 0.09 23.64
CA ARG A 90 2.18 1.13 23.29
C ARG A 90 1.52 2.49 23.16
N THR A 91 1.13 3.06 24.30
CA THR A 91 0.44 4.37 24.35
C THR A 91 1.17 5.49 23.61
N ARG A 92 2.50 5.57 23.72
CA ARG A 92 3.31 6.56 22.96
C ARG A 92 3.24 6.38 21.45
N ALA A 93 3.19 5.15 20.95
CA ALA A 93 3.10 4.88 19.52
C ALA A 93 1.73 5.26 18.94
N GLN A 94 0.67 5.19 19.74
CA GLN A 94 -0.68 5.60 19.32
C GLN A 94 -0.73 7.09 18.95
N TRP A 95 0.01 7.96 19.65
CA TRP A 95 0.12 9.38 19.32
C TRP A 95 0.76 9.64 17.96
N LEU A 96 1.54 8.69 17.43
CA LEU A 96 2.17 8.80 16.11
C LEU A 96 1.28 8.32 14.97
N ILE A 97 0.13 7.67 15.24
CA ILE A 97 -0.78 7.16 14.20
C ILE A 97 -1.21 8.27 13.22
N PRO A 98 -1.58 9.50 13.64
CA PRO A 98 -1.90 10.57 12.69
C PRO A 98 -0.75 10.91 11.74
N LEU A 99 0.49 10.75 12.18
CA LEU A 99 1.68 11.01 11.37
C LEU A 99 1.88 9.96 10.26
N LEU A 100 1.24 8.79 10.38
CA LEU A 100 1.34 7.70 9.40
C LEU A 100 0.81 8.13 8.03
N ILE A 101 -0.10 9.12 7.98
CA ILE A 101 -0.64 9.68 6.72
C ILE A 101 0.50 10.24 5.86
N PHE A 102 1.47 10.94 6.44
CA PHE A 102 2.62 11.45 5.69
C PHE A 102 3.47 10.32 5.14
N THR A 103 3.68 9.28 5.95
CA THR A 103 4.42 8.09 5.52
C THR A 103 3.74 7.43 4.33
N PHE A 104 2.40 7.34 4.35
CA PHE A 104 1.61 6.84 3.23
C PHE A 104 1.74 7.73 1.98
N LEU A 105 1.63 9.06 2.14
CA LEU A 105 1.81 10.02 1.04
C LEU A 105 3.19 9.92 0.39
N TYR A 106 4.25 9.72 1.18
CA TYR A 106 5.61 9.48 0.66
C TYR A 106 5.76 8.10 0.02
N ASN A 107 5.07 7.09 0.55
CA ASN A 107 5.14 5.74 0.00
C ASN A 107 4.58 5.67 -1.42
N ILE A 108 3.55 6.45 -1.75
CA ILE A 108 2.94 6.49 -3.09
C ILE A 108 3.98 6.78 -4.21
N PRO A 109 4.70 7.91 -4.23
CA PRO A 109 5.68 8.20 -5.28
C PRO A 109 6.88 7.27 -5.24
N ILE A 110 7.31 6.80 -4.06
CA ILE A 110 8.41 5.83 -3.92
C ILE A 110 8.03 4.51 -4.59
N CYS A 111 6.83 4.00 -4.28
CA CYS A 111 6.25 2.81 -4.89
C CYS A 111 6.11 2.95 -6.41
N THR A 112 5.61 4.10 -6.89
CA THR A 112 5.47 4.37 -8.33
C THR A 112 6.83 4.40 -9.03
N LYS A 113 7.84 5.07 -8.46
CA LYS A 113 9.20 5.08 -9.01
C LYS A 113 9.79 3.67 -9.05
N ALA A 114 9.64 2.91 -7.97
CA ALA A 114 10.13 1.53 -7.91
C ALA A 114 9.44 0.63 -8.95
N LEU A 115 8.16 0.84 -9.23
CA LEU A 115 7.46 0.11 -10.29
C LEU A 115 8.00 0.48 -11.67
N VAL A 116 8.17 1.78 -11.95
CA VAL A 116 8.67 2.27 -13.23
C VAL A 116 10.09 1.76 -13.47
N ASP A 117 10.97 1.82 -12.47
CA ASP A 117 12.33 1.30 -12.56
C ASP A 117 12.35 -0.23 -12.77
N LEU A 118 11.45 -0.96 -12.11
CA LEU A 118 11.26 -2.39 -12.33
C LEU A 118 10.72 -2.72 -13.73
N ALA A 119 9.82 -1.89 -14.28
CA ALA A 119 9.29 -2.06 -15.63
C ALA A 119 10.36 -1.77 -16.70
N ILE A 120 11.12 -0.69 -16.51
CA ILE A 120 12.23 -0.29 -17.38
C ILE A 120 13.34 -1.35 -17.36
N SER A 121 13.76 -1.80 -16.18
CA SER A 121 14.80 -2.85 -16.05
C SER A 121 14.38 -4.18 -16.71
N LYS A 122 13.10 -4.55 -16.63
CA LYS A 122 12.55 -5.73 -17.31
C LYS A 122 12.51 -5.55 -18.83
N LEU A 123 12.17 -4.36 -19.33
CA LEU A 123 12.15 -4.04 -20.76
C LEU A 123 13.57 -4.00 -21.36
N LEU A 124 14.52 -3.40 -20.64
CA LEU A 124 15.92 -3.27 -21.06
C LEU A 124 16.78 -4.51 -20.73
N LYS A 125 16.19 -5.59 -20.19
CA LYS A 125 16.88 -6.82 -19.75
C LYS A 125 18.09 -6.56 -18.82
N ARG A 126 18.14 -5.41 -18.14
CA ARG A 126 19.24 -5.02 -17.25
C ARG A 126 18.90 -5.46 -15.82
N ASN A 127 19.63 -6.45 -15.30
CA ASN A 127 19.49 -6.93 -13.92
C ASN A 127 20.23 -6.00 -12.93
N ALA A 128 19.75 -4.77 -12.74
CA ALA A 128 20.34 -3.82 -11.80
C ALA A 128 19.74 -3.89 -10.38
N ASN A 129 18.84 -4.84 -10.12
CA ASN A 129 18.12 -4.94 -8.84
C ASN A 129 19.00 -5.60 -7.76
N HIS A 130 19.90 -4.82 -7.15
CA HIS A 130 20.67 -5.26 -5.98
C HIS A 130 19.82 -5.08 -4.71
N TRP A 131 19.50 -6.19 -4.04
CA TRP A 131 18.79 -6.13 -2.76
C TRP A 131 19.72 -5.58 -1.68
N ALA A 132 19.48 -4.33 -1.28
CA ALA A 132 20.08 -3.77 -0.09
C ALA A 132 19.42 -4.40 1.15
N LYS A 133 20.12 -5.33 1.81
CA LYS A 133 19.66 -5.89 3.09
C LYS A 133 19.66 -4.78 4.15
N THR A 134 18.53 -4.60 4.82
CA THR A 134 18.47 -3.77 6.02
C THR A 134 19.33 -4.41 7.11
N LYS A 135 20.30 -3.67 7.65
CA LYS A 135 21.09 -4.13 8.80
C LYS A 135 20.17 -4.17 10.02
N HIS A 136 19.86 -5.36 10.50
CA HIS A 136 19.08 -5.53 11.71
C HIS A 136 19.95 -5.21 12.93
N SER A 137 19.76 -4.04 13.53
CA SER A 137 20.36 -3.74 14.83
C SER A 137 19.53 -4.43 15.91
N GLY A 138 19.88 -5.68 16.22
CA GLY A 138 19.21 -6.46 17.28
C GLY A 138 19.47 -5.95 18.70
N ASN A 139 20.25 -4.88 18.86
CA ASN A 139 20.75 -4.40 20.15
C ASN A 139 20.26 -2.99 20.48
N GLY A 140 18.95 -2.77 20.36
CA GLY A 140 18.30 -1.46 20.49
C GLY A 140 18.32 -0.83 21.88
N ASN A 141 18.88 -1.49 22.91
CA ASN A 141 18.87 -1.03 24.31
C ASN A 141 20.22 -1.08 25.04
N SER A 142 21.32 -1.36 24.36
CA SER A 142 22.65 -1.40 25.00
C SER A 142 23.09 -0.07 25.60
N TYR A 143 22.51 1.05 25.16
CA TYR A 143 22.80 2.39 25.66
C TYR A 143 21.93 2.84 26.85
N ILE A 144 20.96 2.02 27.29
CA ILE A 144 20.10 2.35 28.45
C ILE A 144 20.67 1.76 29.76
N MET A 145 21.74 0.96 29.69
CA MET A 145 22.35 0.28 30.84
C MET A 145 23.64 0.93 31.38
N ASN A 146 23.99 2.15 30.95
CA ASN A 146 25.11 2.92 31.51
C ASN A 146 24.63 4.20 32.18
#